data_AF-A0A101GSS8-F1
#
_entry.id   AF-A0A101GSS8-F1
#
_cell.length_a   1.000
_cell.length_b   1.000
_cell.length_c   1.000
_cell.angle_alpha   90.00
_cell.angle_beta   90.00
_cell.angle_gamma   90.00
#
_symmetry.space_group_name_H-M   'P 1'
#
loop_
_entity.id
_entity.type
_entity.pdbx_description
1 polymer ?
#
loop_
_entity_poly.entity_id
_entity_poly.type
_entity_poly.pdbx_seq_one_letter_code
_entity_poly.pdbx_strand_id
1 'polypeptide(L)'
;MEDAEKKNVQIGIVPGTPKPCAKCKWGRKDSRDPDNGFCVGYKTRAGTPWVRKIKDFNNTTCGKYEEGIPGIVNTVPLPDDEPVKINI
;
A
#
# COMPACT_ATOMS: atom_id res chain seq x y z
N MET A 1 16.39 18.16 22.27
CA MET A 1 16.73 17.10 21.30
C MET A 1 15.43 16.45 20.90
N GLU A 2 15.01 16.62 19.66
CA GLU A 2 14.13 15.70 18.93
C GLU A 2 13.98 16.29 17.53
N ASP A 3 15.06 16.16 16.78
CA ASP A 3 15.06 16.26 15.33
C ASP A 3 14.12 15.17 14.83
N ALA A 4 12.84 15.52 14.71
CA ALA A 4 11.85 14.73 14.00
C ALA A 4 12.29 14.70 12.54
N GLU A 5 13.18 13.76 12.23
CA GLU A 5 13.62 13.38 10.90
C GLU A 5 12.38 13.46 9.99
N LYS A 6 12.44 14.32 8.97
CA LYS A 6 11.37 14.48 7.98
C LYS A 6 11.28 13.17 7.20
N LYS A 7 10.66 12.16 7.80
CA LYS A 7 10.42 10.88 7.18
C LYS A 7 9.54 11.16 6.00
N ASN A 8 10.04 10.89 4.79
CA ASN A 8 9.25 11.05 3.58
C ASN A 8 8.01 10.18 3.74
N VAL A 9 6.89 10.83 4.01
CA VAL A 9 5.66 10.13 4.38
C VAL A 9 5.25 9.26 3.19
N GLN A 10 5.49 9.74 1.95
CA GLN A 10 5.11 9.12 0.69
C GLN A 10 5.62 7.68 0.54
N ILE A 11 4.75 6.82 0.02
CA ILE A 11 5.12 5.46 -0.36
C ILE A 11 6.06 5.52 -1.56
N GLY A 12 7.19 4.82 -1.46
CA GLY A 12 8.18 4.73 -2.52
C GLY A 12 8.85 3.36 -2.57
N ILE A 13 9.33 3.00 -3.76
CA ILE A 13 10.12 1.79 -3.96
C ILE A 13 11.54 2.08 -3.47
N VAL A 14 11.99 1.28 -2.50
CA VAL A 14 13.33 1.28 -1.93
C VAL A 14 13.80 -0.18 -1.89
N PRO A 15 14.53 -0.64 -2.92
CA PRO A 15 14.98 -2.02 -2.99
C PRO A 15 15.90 -2.36 -1.81
N GLY A 16 15.71 -3.54 -1.22
CA GLY A 16 16.48 -3.98 -0.04
C GLY A 16 16.16 -3.22 1.24
N THR A 17 15.03 -2.50 1.30
CA THR A 17 14.62 -1.80 2.53
C THR A 17 14.45 -2.77 3.71
N PRO A 18 15.00 -2.46 4.89
CA PRO A 18 14.76 -3.25 6.09
C PRO A 18 13.32 -3.12 6.61
N LYS A 19 12.55 -2.16 6.08
CA LYS A 19 11.21 -1.78 6.54
C LYS A 19 10.15 -1.96 5.43
N PRO A 20 10.01 -3.15 4.83
CA PRO A 20 9.11 -3.35 3.69
C PRO A 20 7.64 -3.32 4.12
N CYS A 21 6.74 -2.95 3.20
CA CYS A 21 5.30 -3.00 3.42
C CYS A 21 4.80 -4.41 3.80
N ALA A 22 5.50 -5.47 3.38
CA ALA A 22 5.28 -6.85 3.80
C ALA A 22 5.44 -7.09 5.31
N LYS A 23 6.14 -6.21 6.04
CA LYS A 23 6.32 -6.26 7.49
C LYS A 23 5.67 -5.07 8.20
N CYS A 24 4.72 -4.41 7.55
CA CYS A 24 4.05 -3.23 8.07
C CYS A 24 2.62 -3.59 8.49
N LYS A 25 2.22 -3.20 9.70
CA LYS A 25 0.85 -3.43 10.20
C LYS A 25 -0.24 -2.76 9.35
N TRP A 26 0.14 -1.72 8.60
CA TRP A 26 -0.75 -0.96 7.71
C TRP A 26 -0.85 -1.55 6.30
N GLY A 27 -0.03 -2.54 5.98
CA GLY A 27 -0.09 -3.27 4.72
C GLY A 27 -1.34 -4.13 4.64
N ARG A 28 -1.92 -4.20 3.45
CA ARG A 28 -2.97 -5.14 3.07
C ARG A 28 -2.49 -5.89 1.83
N LYS A 29 -1.98 -7.10 2.04
CA LYS A 29 -1.46 -7.97 0.99
C LYS A 29 -2.63 -8.56 0.21
N ASP A 30 -2.52 -8.62 -1.11
CA ASP A 30 -3.53 -9.31 -1.90
C ASP A 30 -3.38 -10.83 -1.75
N SER A 31 -4.51 -11.53 -1.56
CA SER A 31 -4.54 -12.97 -1.36
C SER A 31 -4.25 -13.78 -2.62
N ARG A 32 -4.46 -13.21 -3.80
CA ARG A 32 -4.24 -13.84 -5.10
C ARG A 32 -2.86 -13.50 -5.65
N ASP A 33 -2.43 -12.26 -5.43
CA ASP A 33 -1.11 -11.78 -5.83
C ASP A 33 -0.33 -11.25 -4.62
N PRO A 34 0.59 -12.05 -4.05
CA PRO A 34 1.30 -11.67 -2.84
C PRO A 34 2.29 -10.51 -3.01
N ASP A 35 2.64 -10.13 -4.23
CA ASP A 35 3.53 -9.01 -4.50
C ASP A 35 2.77 -7.68 -4.52
N ASN A 36 1.49 -7.73 -4.86
CA ASN A 36 0.57 -6.61 -4.88
C ASN A 36 -0.19 -6.42 -3.56
N GLY A 37 -0.68 -5.21 -3.37
CA GLY A 37 -1.64 -4.91 -2.31
C GLY A 37 -1.85 -3.43 -2.11
N PHE A 38 -2.16 -3.05 -0.88
CA PHE A 38 -2.57 -1.70 -0.53
C PHE A 38 -2.03 -1.24 0.81
N CYS A 39 -1.80 0.06 0.96
CA CYS A 39 -1.51 0.70 2.23
C CYS A 39 -2.73 1.46 2.74
N VAL A 40 -3.06 1.25 4.01
CA VAL A 40 -4.15 1.96 4.71
C VAL A 40 -3.67 2.89 5.83
N GLY A 41 -2.35 3.10 5.95
CA GLY A 41 -1.74 3.97 6.96
C GLY A 41 -1.98 5.47 6.71
N TYR A 42 -2.52 5.82 5.54
CA TYR A 42 -2.91 7.16 5.18
C TYR A 42 -4.38 7.39 5.45
N LYS A 43 -4.69 8.49 6.11
CA LYS A 43 -6.04 8.95 6.36
C LYS A 43 -6.16 10.39 5.87
N THR A 44 -7.30 10.74 5.31
CA THR A 44 -7.65 12.14 5.02
C THR A 44 -7.82 12.92 6.32
N ARG A 45 -7.92 14.25 6.25
CA ARG A 45 -8.21 15.09 7.44
C ARG A 45 -9.50 14.68 8.16
N ALA A 46 -10.45 14.07 7.43
CA ALA A 46 -11.71 13.55 7.97
C ALA A 46 -11.61 12.13 8.55
N GLY A 47 -10.42 11.51 8.53
CA GLY A 47 -10.20 10.16 9.07
C GLY A 47 -10.44 9.01 8.09
N THR A 48 -10.99 9.27 6.90
CA THR A 48 -11.20 8.25 5.86
C THR A 48 -9.86 7.69 5.36
N PRO A 49 -9.69 6.36 5.30
CA PRO A 49 -8.48 5.76 4.74
C PRO A 49 -8.27 6.18 3.28
N TRP A 50 -7.10 6.74 2.97
CA TRP A 50 -6.69 7.02 1.60
C TRP A 50 -5.80 5.88 1.12
N VAL A 51 -6.46 4.88 0.55
CA VAL A 51 -5.82 3.64 0.13
C VAL A 51 -4.84 3.91 -1.01
N ARG A 52 -3.60 3.41 -0.88
CA ARG A 52 -2.56 3.49 -1.93
C ARG A 52 -2.20 2.11 -2.42
N LYS A 53 -2.27 1.88 -3.73
CA LYS A 53 -1.84 0.63 -4.36
C LYS A 53 -0.33 0.49 -4.26
N ILE A 54 0.14 -0.70 -3.88
CA ILE A 54 1.54 -1.10 -3.83
C ILE A 54 1.69 -2.25 -4.83
N LYS A 55 2.66 -2.14 -5.74
CA LYS A 55 2.94 -3.16 -6.74
C LYS A 55 4.01 -4.16 -6.31
N ASP A 56 4.85 -3.76 -5.35
CA ASP A 56 5.93 -4.59 -4.83
C ASP A 56 5.99 -4.45 -3.30
N PHE A 57 5.41 -5.42 -2.59
CA PHE A 57 5.29 -5.40 -1.14
C PHE A 57 6.62 -5.56 -0.40
N ASN A 58 7.64 -6.13 -1.06
CA ASN A 58 8.92 -6.48 -0.47
C ASN A 58 9.97 -5.37 -0.59
N ASN A 59 9.80 -4.47 -1.57
CA ASN A 59 10.72 -3.38 -1.90
C ASN A 59 10.04 -2.01 -1.77
N THR A 60 8.85 -1.92 -1.20
CA THR A 60 8.17 -0.64 -0.97
C THR A 60 8.18 -0.29 0.51
N THR A 61 8.45 0.97 0.83
CA THR A 61 8.40 1.48 2.22
C THR A 61 7.92 2.93 2.24
N CYS A 62 7.73 3.47 3.45
CA CYS A 62 7.35 4.87 3.66
C CYS A 62 7.74 5.34 5.06
N GLY A 63 7.68 6.66 5.29
CA GLY A 63 7.97 7.27 6.59
C GLY A 63 7.02 6.91 7.73
N LYS A 64 5.87 6.30 7.42
CA LYS A 64 4.88 5.79 8.38
C LYS A 64 4.98 4.29 8.63
N TYR A 65 6.09 3.67 8.22
CA TYR A 65 6.33 2.26 8.53
C TYR A 65 6.19 2.02 10.03
N GLU A 66 5.39 1.01 10.37
CA GLU A 66 5.27 0.50 11.73
C GLU A 66 5.24 -1.02 11.67
N GLU A 67 6.14 -1.65 12.42
CA GLU A 67 6.34 -3.09 12.38
C GLU A 67 5.06 -3.84 12.78
N GLY A 68 4.72 -4.88 12.02
CA GLY A 68 3.60 -5.76 12.32
C GLY A 68 3.19 -6.63 11.13
N ILE A 69 2.09 -7.35 11.31
CA ILE A 69 1.60 -8.32 10.32
C ILE A 69 0.64 -7.58 9.36
N PRO A 70 0.90 -7.57 8.04
CA PRO A 70 -0.04 -7.02 7.08
C PRO A 70 -1.33 -7.84 7.09
N GLY A 71 -2.45 -7.16 6.89
CA GLY A 71 -3.73 -7.84 6.68
C GLY A 71 -3.78 -8.50 5.31
N ILE A 72 -4.71 -9.42 5.10
CA ILE A 72 -4.96 -10.04 3.80
C ILE A 72 -6.27 -9.47 3.26
N VAL A 73 -6.26 -9.05 1.99
CA VAL A 73 -7.46 -8.63 1.28
C VAL A 73 -7.60 -9.49 0.03
N ASN A 74 -8.83 -9.83 -0.31
CA ASN A 74 -9.14 -10.48 -1.59
C ASN A 74 -9.65 -9.37 -2.50
N THR A 75 -8.78 -8.73 -3.29
CA THR A 75 -9.30 -7.84 -4.32
C THR A 75 -9.80 -8.70 -5.47
N VAL A 76 -11.11 -8.93 -5.48
CA VAL A 76 -11.78 -9.30 -6.72
C VAL A 76 -11.56 -8.12 -7.66
N PRO A 77 -10.94 -8.32 -8.84
CA PRO A 77 -10.93 -7.27 -9.86
C PRO A 77 -12.38 -6.83 -10.08
N LEU A 78 -12.65 -5.53 -9.98
CA LEU A 78 -13.95 -5.03 -10.42
C LEU A 78 -14.09 -5.39 -11.91
N PRO A 79 -15.21 -6.00 -12.35
CA PRO A 79 -15.36 -6.53 -13.70
C PRO A 79 -15.47 -5.48 -14.84
N ASP A 80 -15.00 -4.24 -14.66
CA ASP A 80 -15.28 -3.14 -15.59
C ASP A 80 -14.05 -2.27 -15.93
N ASP A 81 -12.95 -2.90 -16.37
CA ASP A 81 -11.89 -2.23 -17.16
C ASP A 81 -11.82 -2.80 -18.59
N GLU A 82 -12.90 -3.43 -19.06
CA GLU A 82 -13.10 -3.63 -20.50
C GLU A 82 -13.76 -2.37 -21.08
N PRO A 83 -13.14 -1.68 -22.07
CA PRO A 83 -13.80 -0.57 -22.71
C PRO A 83 -15.06 -1.09 -23.40
N VAL A 84 -16.23 -0.61 -22.96
CA VAL A 84 -17.51 -0.90 -23.59
C VAL A 84 -17.41 -0.53 -25.07
N LYS A 85 -17.26 -1.55 -25.92
CA LYS A 85 -17.33 -1.37 -27.38
C LYS A 85 -18.79 -1.12 -27.73
N ILE A 86 -19.15 0.15 -27.87
CA ILE A 86 -20.43 0.55 -28.43
C ILE A 86 -20.31 0.31 -29.94
N ASN A 87 -20.81 -0.82 -30.42
CA ASN A 87 -20.99 -1.04 -31.85
C ASN A 87 -22.23 -0.24 -32.31
N ILE A 88 -21.99 0.87 -33.00
CA ILE A 88 -22.97 1.59 -33.82
C ILE A 88 -23.21 0.85 -35.13
#